data_AF-A0A1Y6KMG9-F1
#
_entry.id   AF-A0A1Y6KMG9-F1
#
_cell.length_a   1.000
_cell.length_b   1.000
_cell.length_c   1.000
_cell.angle_alpha   90.00
_cell.angle_beta   90.00
_cell.angle_gamma   90.00
#
_symmetry.space_group_name_H-M   'P 1'
#
loop_
_entity.id
_entity.type
_entity.pdbx_description
1 polymer ?
#
loop_
_entity_poly.entity_id
_entity_poly.type
_entity_poly.pdbx_seq_one_letter_code
_entity_poly.pdbx_strand_id
1 'polypeptide(L)'
;MGAMIKDSTTLDIVVQLNKRFDSDALAEMVELQREFGVFSLQHGLQQSFALLGIVPSDWSERRRWYKFLEFLKTYPSDLPNVNGHDRVIKAFKDNLEAEKPLPVSIVCHAAADDPRVTVCEGRPVVFSLDVHVMVSIPTTPGREVRRQAAETARARRVEKRKK
;
A
#
# COMPACT_ATOMS: atom_id res chain seq x y z
N MET A 1 6.00 3.62 2.88
CA MET A 1 5.88 4.54 1.71
C MET A 1 6.76 5.78 1.78
N GLY A 2 6.71 6.61 2.82
CA GLY A 2 7.30 7.96 2.82
C GLY A 2 8.82 8.09 2.69
N ALA A 3 9.61 7.02 2.91
CA ALA A 3 11.04 7.01 2.59
C ALA A 3 11.32 6.94 1.08
N MET A 4 10.40 6.35 0.31
CA MET A 4 10.61 6.00 -1.10
C MET A 4 9.83 6.90 -2.05
N ILE A 5 8.70 7.44 -1.60
CA ILE A 5 7.77 8.26 -2.39
C ILE A 5 7.46 9.52 -1.60
N LYS A 6 7.18 10.64 -2.27
CA LYS A 6 6.72 11.87 -1.61
C LYS A 6 5.42 11.63 -0.82
N ASP A 7 5.26 12.33 0.30
CA ASP A 7 4.05 12.26 1.12
C ASP A 7 2.79 12.68 0.31
N SER A 8 2.90 13.71 -0.54
CA SER A 8 1.81 14.16 -1.42
C SER A 8 1.40 13.10 -2.45
N THR A 9 2.38 12.39 -3.03
CA THR A 9 2.13 11.31 -3.98
C THR A 9 1.53 10.09 -3.28
N THR A 10 1.96 9.82 -2.04
CA THR A 10 1.36 8.75 -1.22
C THR A 10 -0.13 9.01 -1.02
N LEU A 11 -0.49 10.24 -0.64
CA LEU A 11 -1.89 10.64 -0.47
C LEU A 11 -2.69 10.49 -1.77
N ASP A 12 -2.16 10.98 -2.89
CA ASP A 12 -2.82 10.88 -4.20
C ASP A 12 -3.11 9.42 -4.58
N ILE A 13 -2.12 8.54 -4.42
CA ILE A 13 -2.28 7.10 -4.71
C ILE A 13 -3.30 6.42 -3.81
N VAL A 14 -3.32 6.75 -2.52
CA VAL A 14 -4.34 6.23 -1.60
C VAL A 14 -5.73 6.67 -2.04
N VAL A 15 -5.90 7.92 -2.47
CA VAL A 15 -7.17 8.41 -3.02
C VAL A 15 -7.56 7.67 -4.30
N GLN A 16 -6.63 7.46 -5.23
CA GLN A 16 -6.89 6.71 -6.45
C GLN A 16 -7.35 5.27 -6.15
N LEU A 17 -6.63 4.58 -5.25
CA LEU A 17 -6.98 3.22 -4.81
C LEU A 17 -8.37 3.19 -4.20
N ASN A 18 -8.65 4.05 -3.21
CA ASN A 18 -9.92 4.04 -2.51
C ASN A 18 -11.10 4.38 -3.43
N LYS A 19 -10.92 5.26 -4.42
CA LYS A 19 -11.95 5.52 -5.43
C LYS A 19 -12.19 4.33 -6.36
N ARG A 20 -11.13 3.62 -6.76
CA ARG A 20 -11.24 2.50 -7.71
C ARG A 20 -11.92 1.27 -7.09
N PHE A 21 -11.87 1.14 -5.77
CA PHE A 21 -12.46 0.02 -5.02
C PHE A 21 -13.56 0.45 -4.05
N ASP A 22 -14.17 1.61 -4.27
CA ASP A 22 -15.35 2.04 -3.53
C ASP A 22 -16.61 1.27 -3.99
N SER A 23 -17.70 1.39 -3.24
CA SER A 23 -18.98 0.71 -3.52
C SER A 23 -19.44 0.87 -4.97
N ASP A 24 -19.34 2.08 -5.51
CA ASP A 24 -19.88 2.42 -6.83
C ASP A 24 -19.05 1.82 -7.98
N ALA A 25 -17.77 1.54 -7.74
CA ALA A 25 -16.83 1.00 -8.73
C ALA A 25 -16.56 -0.50 -8.54
N LEU A 26 -16.98 -1.08 -7.41
CA LEU A 26 -16.62 -2.44 -7.01
C LEU A 26 -17.11 -3.49 -8.01
N ALA A 27 -18.32 -3.33 -8.55
CA ALA A 27 -18.88 -4.29 -9.51
C ALA A 27 -18.01 -4.40 -10.79
N GLU A 28 -17.51 -3.28 -11.31
CA GLU A 28 -16.57 -3.29 -12.45
C GLU A 28 -15.30 -4.05 -12.08
N MET A 29 -14.78 -3.85 -10.87
CA MET A 29 -13.57 -4.51 -10.41
C MET A 29 -13.73 -6.02 -10.21
N VAL A 30 -14.91 -6.48 -9.77
CA VAL A 30 -15.25 -7.90 -9.67
C VAL A 30 -15.26 -8.54 -11.05
N GLU A 31 -15.91 -7.90 -12.03
CA GLU A 31 -15.94 -8.40 -13.40
C GLU A 31 -14.54 -8.44 -14.03
N LEU A 32 -13.73 -7.39 -13.84
CA LEU A 32 -12.34 -7.37 -14.30
C LEU A 32 -11.50 -8.48 -13.64
N GLN A 33 -11.68 -8.72 -12.34
CA GLN A 33 -11.00 -9.81 -11.64
C GLN A 33 -11.43 -11.16 -12.21
N ARG A 34 -12.73 -11.38 -12.43
CA ARG A 34 -13.27 -12.64 -12.94
C ARG A 34 -12.73 -12.96 -14.33
N GLU A 35 -12.71 -11.98 -15.22
CA GLU A 35 -12.35 -12.19 -16.63
C GLU A 35 -10.84 -12.24 -16.85
N PHE A 36 -10.06 -11.43 -16.11
CA PHE A 36 -8.63 -11.26 -16.39
C PHE A 36 -7.71 -11.70 -15.25
N GLY A 37 -8.24 -12.03 -14.07
CA GLY A 37 -7.42 -12.40 -12.92
C GLY A 37 -6.43 -11.30 -12.51
N VAL A 38 -6.86 -10.04 -12.57
CA VAL A 38 -6.02 -8.83 -12.38
C VAL A 38 -5.13 -8.94 -11.14
N PHE A 39 -5.68 -9.45 -10.05
CA PHE A 39 -4.96 -9.79 -8.84
C PHE A 39 -4.74 -11.30 -8.77
N SER A 40 -3.51 -11.72 -9.06
CA SER A 40 -3.06 -13.09 -8.89
C SER A 40 -1.55 -13.11 -8.60
N LEU A 41 -1.03 -14.18 -8.02
CA LEU A 41 0.42 -14.29 -7.77
C LEU A 41 1.25 -14.40 -9.07
N GLN A 42 0.61 -14.53 -10.23
CA GLN A 42 1.26 -14.49 -11.54
C GLN A 42 1.57 -13.05 -11.99
N HIS A 43 0.88 -12.06 -11.42
CA HIS A 43 1.03 -10.64 -11.74
C HIS A 43 1.42 -9.86 -10.48
N GLY A 44 2.55 -9.15 -10.53
CA GLY A 44 2.96 -8.30 -9.41
C GLY A 44 2.03 -7.09 -9.25
N LEU A 45 1.98 -6.50 -8.04
CA LEU A 45 1.17 -5.29 -7.78
C LEU A 45 1.47 -4.15 -8.76
N GLN A 46 2.72 -4.03 -9.21
CA GLN A 46 3.09 -3.07 -10.25
C GLN A 46 2.26 -3.27 -11.53
N GLN A 47 2.14 -4.51 -12.01
CA GLN A 47 1.41 -4.82 -13.24
C GLN A 47 -0.09 -4.59 -13.05
N SER A 48 -0.66 -5.10 -11.95
CA SER A 48 -2.08 -4.93 -11.63
C SER A 48 -2.45 -3.45 -11.50
N PHE A 49 -1.69 -2.66 -10.76
CA PHE A 49 -1.99 -1.23 -10.60
C PHE A 49 -1.72 -0.41 -11.86
N ALA A 50 -0.70 -0.75 -12.66
CA ALA A 50 -0.48 -0.11 -13.95
C ALA A 50 -1.64 -0.37 -14.92
N LEU A 51 -2.15 -1.61 -14.96
CA LEU A 51 -3.31 -2.00 -15.79
C LEU A 51 -4.56 -1.19 -15.42
N LEU A 52 -4.77 -0.96 -14.11
CA LEU A 52 -5.90 -0.20 -13.59
C LEU A 52 -5.71 1.33 -13.63
N GLY A 53 -4.58 1.82 -14.17
CA GLY A 53 -4.27 3.24 -14.23
C GLY A 53 -3.95 3.88 -12.87
N ILE A 54 -3.67 3.08 -11.84
CA ILE A 54 -3.35 3.52 -10.48
C ILE A 54 -1.85 3.85 -10.41
N VAL A 55 -1.52 5.04 -10.90
CA VAL A 55 -0.14 5.48 -11.07
C VAL A 55 0.00 6.97 -10.75
N PRO A 56 1.17 7.40 -10.23
CA PRO A 56 1.46 8.82 -10.12
C PRO A 56 1.44 9.48 -11.50
N SER A 57 0.96 10.72 -11.55
CA SER A 57 1.00 11.58 -12.73
C SER A 57 2.44 11.97 -13.09
N ASP A 58 3.25 12.28 -12.07
CA ASP A 58 4.68 12.57 -12.23
C ASP A 58 5.49 11.31 -12.57
N TRP A 59 6.27 11.37 -13.64
CA TRP A 59 7.03 10.22 -14.14
C TRP A 59 8.12 9.74 -13.18
N SER A 60 8.78 10.68 -12.48
CA SER A 60 9.83 10.35 -11.51
C SER A 60 9.25 9.65 -10.29
N GLU A 61 8.07 10.08 -9.83
CA GLU A 61 7.35 9.45 -8.73
C GLU A 61 6.72 8.11 -9.15
N ARG A 62 6.30 7.94 -10.42
CA ARG A 62 5.84 6.64 -10.93
C ARG A 62 6.91 5.56 -10.80
N ARG A 63 8.16 5.87 -11.13
CA ARG A 63 9.27 4.94 -10.95
C ARG A 63 9.50 4.60 -9.48
N ARG A 64 9.32 5.57 -8.57
CA ARG A 64 9.43 5.35 -7.11
C ARG A 64 8.28 4.52 -6.56
N TRP A 65 7.07 4.74 -7.08
CA TRP A 65 5.89 3.94 -6.76
C TRP A 65 6.09 2.47 -7.10
N TYR A 66 6.55 2.16 -8.30
CA TYR A 66 6.83 0.77 -8.68
C TYR A 66 7.92 0.12 -7.83
N LYS A 67 8.98 0.86 -7.50
CA LYS A 67 9.99 0.38 -6.56
C LYS A 67 9.40 0.09 -5.17
N PHE A 68 8.51 0.94 -4.70
CA PHE A 68 7.82 0.73 -3.43
C PHE A 68 6.96 -0.54 -3.45
N LEU A 69 6.20 -0.76 -4.53
CA LEU A 69 5.37 -1.96 -4.69
C LEU A 69 6.22 -3.24 -4.63
N GLU A 70 7.39 -3.24 -5.27
CA GLU A 70 8.31 -4.37 -5.17
C GLU A 70 8.91 -4.49 -3.76
N PHE A 71 9.21 -3.37 -3.12
CA PHE A 71 9.75 -3.35 -1.76
C PHE A 71 8.79 -3.92 -0.71
N LEU A 72 7.47 -3.94 -0.97
CA LEU A 72 6.48 -4.61 -0.11
C LEU A 72 6.78 -6.10 0.10
N LYS A 73 7.52 -6.75 -0.79
CA LYS A 73 7.98 -8.14 -0.59
C LYS A 73 8.92 -8.29 0.62
N THR A 74 9.55 -7.20 1.06
CA THR A 74 10.41 -7.19 2.25
C THR A 74 9.62 -6.97 3.54
N TYR A 75 8.35 -6.55 3.43
CA TYR A 75 7.52 -6.28 4.60
C TYR A 75 6.94 -7.60 5.11
N PRO A 76 6.86 -7.80 6.44
CA PRO A 76 6.07 -8.88 6.99
C PRO A 76 4.58 -8.60 6.78
N SER A 77 3.75 -9.63 6.92
CA SER A 77 2.29 -9.48 6.96
C SER A 77 1.70 -10.05 8.24
N ASP A 78 0.40 -9.81 8.44
CA ASP A 78 -0.43 -10.45 9.47
C ASP A 78 -0.63 -11.96 9.26
N LEU A 79 -0.31 -12.50 8.08
CA LEU A 79 -0.39 -13.93 7.79
C LEU A 79 0.98 -14.62 7.88
N PRO A 80 1.03 -15.87 8.41
CA PRO A 80 2.27 -16.62 8.50
C PRO A 80 2.79 -16.97 7.11
N ASN A 81 4.11 -16.81 6.90
CA ASN A 81 4.82 -17.13 5.65
C ASN A 81 4.31 -16.38 4.41
N VAL A 82 3.61 -15.26 4.58
CA VAL A 82 3.17 -14.38 3.49
C VAL A 82 3.83 -13.01 3.69
N ASN A 83 4.48 -12.49 2.65
CA ASN A 83 5.05 -11.14 2.68
C ASN A 83 3.98 -10.07 2.41
N GLY A 84 4.31 -8.80 2.65
CA GLY A 84 3.38 -7.69 2.51
C GLY A 84 2.82 -7.52 1.09
N HIS A 85 3.64 -7.73 0.06
CA HIS A 85 3.20 -7.65 -1.33
C HIS A 85 2.14 -8.72 -1.63
N ASP A 86 2.43 -9.97 -1.31
CA ASP A 86 1.54 -11.09 -1.59
C ASP A 86 0.28 -11.02 -0.73
N ARG A 87 0.38 -10.46 0.48
CA ARG A 87 -0.78 -10.21 1.35
C ARG A 87 -1.77 -9.23 0.72
N VAL A 88 -1.28 -8.15 0.10
CA VAL A 88 -2.14 -7.18 -0.61
C VAL A 88 -2.81 -7.85 -1.81
N ILE A 89 -2.06 -8.57 -2.64
CA ILE A 89 -2.63 -9.31 -3.79
C ILE A 89 -3.72 -10.27 -3.31
N LYS A 90 -3.42 -11.05 -2.26
CA LYS A 90 -4.36 -12.01 -1.71
C LYS A 90 -5.62 -11.33 -1.18
N ALA A 91 -5.49 -10.20 -0.48
CA ALA A 91 -6.64 -9.45 0.02
C ALA A 91 -7.58 -8.95 -1.09
N PHE A 92 -7.02 -8.38 -2.15
CA PHE A 92 -7.82 -7.97 -3.31
C PHE A 92 -8.48 -9.16 -4.00
N LYS A 93 -7.70 -10.22 -4.25
CA LYS A 93 -8.17 -11.43 -4.91
C LYS A 93 -9.32 -12.09 -4.13
N ASP A 94 -9.07 -12.42 -2.86
CA ASP A 94 -10.05 -13.13 -2.02
C ASP A 94 -11.35 -12.34 -1.91
N ASN A 95 -11.27 -11.01 -1.77
CA ASN A 95 -12.43 -10.15 -1.63
C ASN A 95 -13.22 -10.02 -2.93
N LEU A 96 -12.55 -9.81 -4.07
CA LEU A 96 -13.22 -9.66 -5.37
C LEU A 96 -13.79 -10.98 -5.90
N GLU A 97 -13.25 -12.12 -5.45
CA GLU A 97 -13.76 -13.47 -5.77
C GLU A 97 -14.77 -14.00 -4.74
N ALA A 98 -15.06 -13.24 -3.68
CA ALA A 98 -16.04 -13.62 -2.68
C ALA A 98 -17.47 -13.58 -3.24
N GLU A 99 -18.39 -14.33 -2.62
CA GLU A 99 -19.81 -14.30 -2.97
C GLU A 99 -20.43 -12.91 -2.74
N LYS A 100 -19.94 -12.19 -1.71
CA LYS A 100 -20.34 -10.83 -1.37
C LYS A 100 -19.10 -9.95 -1.19
N PRO A 101 -18.52 -9.46 -2.30
CA PRO A 101 -17.37 -8.57 -2.25
C PRO A 101 -17.68 -7.30 -1.46
N LEU A 102 -16.74 -6.85 -0.64
CA LEU A 102 -16.84 -5.59 0.08
C LEU A 102 -15.99 -4.51 -0.61
N PRO A 103 -16.32 -3.22 -0.45
CA PRO A 103 -15.42 -2.15 -0.85
C PRO A 103 -14.05 -2.28 -0.15
N VAL A 104 -12.97 -1.82 -0.78
CA VAL A 104 -11.62 -1.90 -0.22
C VAL A 104 -11.14 -0.51 0.16
N SER A 105 -10.60 -0.36 1.37
CA SER A 105 -9.96 0.86 1.82
C SER A 105 -8.50 0.65 2.15
N ILE A 106 -7.65 1.32 1.40
CA ILE A 106 -6.23 1.44 1.68
C ILE A 106 -6.06 2.51 2.74
N VAL A 107 -5.42 2.12 3.83
CA VAL A 107 -5.06 3.01 4.93
C VAL A 107 -3.57 2.89 5.25
N CYS A 108 -3.05 3.85 5.99
CA CYS A 108 -1.67 3.85 6.44
C CYS A 108 -1.63 3.89 7.96
N HIS A 109 -0.70 3.15 8.55
CA HIS A 109 -0.36 3.22 9.97
C HIS A 109 1.14 3.48 10.14
N ALA A 110 1.54 3.90 11.33
CA ALA A 110 2.95 4.15 11.62
C ALA A 110 3.71 2.82 11.63
N ALA A 111 4.75 2.71 10.81
CA ALA A 111 5.60 1.53 10.76
C ALA A 111 6.35 1.25 12.09
N ALA A 112 6.42 2.26 12.97
CA ALA A 112 6.99 2.13 14.31
C ALA A 112 6.07 1.35 15.27
N ASP A 113 4.76 1.38 15.04
CA ASP A 113 3.77 0.72 15.88
C ASP A 113 3.56 -0.73 15.45
N ASP A 114 3.43 -0.97 14.14
CA ASP A 114 3.40 -2.29 13.54
C ASP A 114 4.14 -2.25 12.19
N PRO A 115 5.16 -3.09 11.96
CA PRO A 115 5.87 -3.12 10.69
C PRO A 115 5.17 -3.98 9.62
N ARG A 116 4.04 -4.62 9.95
CA ARG A 116 3.34 -5.57 9.06
C ARG A 116 2.33 -4.88 8.15
N VAL A 117 2.17 -5.41 6.95
CA VAL A 117 0.92 -5.20 6.21
C VAL A 117 -0.18 -6.00 6.89
N THR A 118 -1.26 -5.34 7.27
CA THR A 118 -2.39 -5.98 7.94
C THR A 118 -3.65 -5.79 7.11
N VAL A 119 -4.56 -6.77 7.12
CA VAL A 119 -5.90 -6.54 6.57
C VAL A 119 -6.98 -7.11 7.46
N CYS A 120 -8.02 -6.30 7.65
CA CYS A 120 -9.16 -6.60 8.50
C CYS A 120 -10.42 -5.98 7.90
N GLU A 121 -11.58 -6.41 8.36
CA GLU A 121 -12.84 -5.74 8.02
C GLU A 121 -13.16 -4.66 9.04
N GLY A 122 -13.68 -3.53 8.58
CA GLY A 122 -14.06 -2.46 9.47
C GLY A 122 -14.69 -1.27 8.75
N ARG A 123 -14.95 -0.21 9.51
CA ARG A 123 -15.53 1.03 8.99
C ARG A 123 -14.45 2.09 8.89
N PRO A 124 -13.93 2.39 7.68
CA PRO A 124 -12.86 3.35 7.50
C PRO A 124 -13.34 4.79 7.69
N VAL A 125 -14.66 5.03 7.53
CA VAL A 125 -15.28 6.35 7.61
C VAL A 125 -16.35 6.35 8.69
N VAL A 126 -16.21 7.23 9.69
CA VAL A 126 -17.02 7.22 10.92
C VAL A 126 -18.50 7.52 10.68
N PHE A 127 -18.83 8.29 9.63
CA PHE A 127 -20.22 8.62 9.31
C PHE A 127 -20.93 7.57 8.44
N SER A 128 -20.19 6.60 7.87
CA SER A 128 -20.79 5.51 7.09
C SER A 128 -20.95 4.25 7.95
N LEU A 129 -21.98 3.47 7.63
CA LEU A 129 -22.19 2.13 8.20
C LEU A 129 -21.55 1.02 7.35
N ASP A 130 -21.04 1.37 6.17
CA ASP A 130 -20.49 0.41 5.22
C ASP A 130 -19.21 -0.21 5.77
N VAL A 131 -19.12 -1.54 5.67
CA VAL A 131 -17.96 -2.32 6.06
C VAL A 131 -17.07 -2.50 4.84
N HIS A 132 -15.79 -2.19 5.01
CA HIS A 132 -14.77 -2.33 3.99
C HIS A 132 -13.74 -3.37 4.41
N VAL A 133 -13.10 -4.02 3.44
CA VAL A 133 -11.81 -4.65 3.66
C VAL A 133 -10.76 -3.55 3.75
N MET A 134 -10.20 -3.36 4.94
CA MET A 134 -9.16 -2.37 5.19
C MET A 134 -7.78 -3.00 5.03
N VAL A 135 -7.04 -2.58 4.00
CA VAL A 135 -5.65 -2.97 3.78
C VAL A 135 -4.75 -1.86 4.31
N SER A 136 -4.04 -2.15 5.39
CA SER A 136 -3.24 -1.16 6.12
C SER A 136 -1.76 -1.34 5.80
N ILE A 137 -1.14 -0.30 5.23
CA ILE A 137 0.26 -0.32 4.79
C ILE A 137 1.14 0.47 5.77
N PRO A 138 2.18 -0.16 6.35
CA PRO A 138 3.06 0.51 7.31
C PRO A 138 3.89 1.59 6.61
N THR A 139 3.85 2.80 7.19
CA THR A 139 4.43 4.00 6.59
C THR A 139 5.18 4.82 7.62
N THR A 140 6.40 5.21 7.28
CA THR A 140 7.17 6.25 7.98
C THR A 140 7.08 7.54 7.17
N PRO A 141 6.64 8.68 7.75
CA PRO A 141 6.57 9.95 7.06
C PRO A 141 7.93 10.38 6.49
N GLY A 142 7.96 10.94 5.27
CA GLY A 142 9.24 11.28 4.62
C GLY A 142 10.05 12.35 5.35
N ARG A 143 9.38 13.26 6.07
CA ARG A 143 10.05 14.24 6.95
C ARG A 143 10.82 13.54 8.09
N GLU A 144 10.24 12.51 8.67
CA GLU A 144 10.83 11.78 9.79
C GLU A 144 12.06 10.98 9.33
N VAL A 145 11.94 10.29 8.19
CA VAL A 145 13.07 9.57 7.56
C VAL A 145 14.26 10.49 7.32
N ARG A 146 14.01 11.70 6.76
CA ARG A 146 15.07 12.70 6.52
C ARG A 146 15.71 13.19 7.81
N ARG A 147 14.93 13.37 8.87
CA ARG A 147 15.44 13.77 10.19
C ARG A 147 16.36 12.69 10.77
N GLN A 148 15.91 11.43 10.78
CA GLN A 148 16.70 10.29 11.28
C GLN A 148 18.01 10.12 10.49
N ALA A 149 17.97 10.29 9.16
CA ALA A 149 19.17 10.24 8.32
C ALA A 149 20.17 11.38 8.66
N ALA A 150 19.66 12.60 8.89
CA ALA A 150 20.50 13.74 9.27
C ALA A 150 21.14 13.54 10.65
N GLU A 151 20.40 13.02 11.62
CA GLU A 151 20.89 12.69 12.96
C GLU A 151 21.98 11.59 12.89
N THR A 152 21.75 10.53 12.11
CA THR A 152 22.72 9.45 11.90
C THR A 152 24.00 9.97 11.23
N ALA A 153 23.88 10.84 10.23
CA ALA A 153 25.04 11.44 9.56
C ALA A 153 25.84 12.36 10.51
N ARG A 154 25.16 13.10 11.39
CA ARG A 154 25.82 13.91 12.44
C ARG A 154 26.57 13.02 13.42
N ALA A 155 25.96 11.95 13.92
CA ALA A 155 26.60 11.01 14.83
C ALA A 155 27.88 10.39 14.24
N ARG A 156 27.82 9.91 12.98
CA ARG A 156 28.99 9.37 12.26
C ARG A 156 30.13 10.38 12.09
N ARG A 157 29.80 11.67 11.87
CA ARG A 157 30.81 12.74 11.77
C ARG A 157 31.48 13.03 13.11
N VAL A 158 30.74 12.99 14.21
CA VAL A 158 31.29 13.18 15.56
C VAL A 158 32.20 12.02 15.93
N GLU A 159 31.81 10.78 15.64
CA GLU A 159 32.62 9.59 15.91
C GLU A 159 33.95 9.59 15.14
N LYS A 160 33.91 9.97 13.85
CA LYS A 160 35.12 10.13 13.02
C LYS A 160 36.08 11.24 13.49
N ARG A 161 35.59 12.23 14.25
CA ARG A 161 36.43 13.31 14.81
C ARG A 161 37.04 12.96 16.17
N LYS A 162 36.56 11.89 16.81
CA LYS A 162 37.08 11.40 18.10
C LYS A 162 38.13 10.29 17.94
N LYS A 163 38.27 9.74 16.72
CA LYS A 163 39.38 8.87 16.31
C LYS A 163 40.44 9.73 15.62
#